data_AF-M4TA31-F1
#
_entry.id   AF-M4TA31-F1
#
_cell.length_a   1.000
_cell.length_b   1.000
_cell.length_c   1.000
_cell.angle_alpha   90.00
_cell.angle_beta   90.00
_cell.angle_gamma   90.00
#
_symmetry.space_group_name_H-M   'P 1'
#
loop_
_entity.id
_entity.type
_entity.pdbx_description
1 polymer ?
#
loop_
_entity_poly.entity_id
_entity_poly.type
_entity_poly.pdbx_seq_one_letter_code
_entity_poly.pdbx_strand_id
1 'polypeptide(L)'
;MFGGASSGNPEALCTAETRTSEVATALATLACLCNKGTNAVDSPVCSKGGNGANAWEGSTGVGTNPTDEELKTIAESCPVVKGGKITHRELSRRVEAVTKLIHIESSHGYLGAFVGSDCRGSSGSGVCVKFTNFNTNAVQTLQKVKWVHDLTDLVATLKDVENKKTAAEHILIQIKAAAEKENARIKHAAASAQAISIHQGQEPSQAKPVEEQNKCKPKKTTAEECPEPHCDCDVTKKECKSSSRNRKYRNRNRRRSRGRLQ
;
A
#
# COMPACT_ATOMS: atom_id res chain seq x y z
N MET A 1 35.05 9.24 -9.09
CA MET A 1 33.99 9.59 -8.12
C MET A 1 33.24 10.88 -8.46
N PHE A 2 33.94 11.88 -9.02
CA PHE A 2 33.32 13.10 -9.55
C PHE A 2 32.75 12.85 -10.96
N GLY A 3 31.69 13.56 -11.33
CA GLY A 3 30.89 13.30 -12.53
C GLY A 3 31.45 13.83 -13.86
N GLY A 4 32.59 14.55 -13.84
CA GLY A 4 33.22 15.18 -15.00
C GLY A 4 34.74 15.05 -15.01
N ALA A 5 35.38 15.57 -16.08
CA ALA A 5 36.84 15.66 -16.15
C ALA A 5 37.33 16.63 -15.06
N SER A 6 37.91 16.08 -14.00
CA SER A 6 38.29 16.85 -12.83
C SER A 6 39.29 17.95 -13.20
N SER A 7 38.89 19.21 -12.98
CA SER A 7 39.81 20.35 -13.02
C SER A 7 40.89 20.29 -11.93
N GLY A 8 40.70 19.44 -10.91
CA GLY A 8 41.53 19.40 -9.70
C GLY A 8 41.20 20.52 -8.72
N ASN A 9 40.35 21.47 -9.11
CA ASN A 9 39.97 22.61 -8.31
C ASN A 9 38.78 22.26 -7.39
N PRO A 10 38.96 22.22 -6.05
CA PRO A 10 37.91 21.88 -5.10
C PRO A 10 36.68 22.77 -5.24
N GLU A 11 36.84 24.05 -5.54
CA GLU A 11 35.72 24.98 -5.69
C GLU A 11 34.78 24.57 -6.83
N ALA A 12 35.34 24.24 -7.99
CA ALA A 12 34.58 23.74 -9.13
C ALA A 12 33.98 22.36 -8.81
N LEU A 13 34.80 21.49 -8.21
CA LEU A 13 34.43 20.11 -7.87
C LEU A 13 33.29 20.06 -6.83
N CYS A 14 33.22 21.06 -5.94
CA CYS A 14 32.26 21.19 -4.84
C CYS A 14 31.11 22.16 -5.13
N THR A 15 30.89 22.53 -6.39
CA THR A 15 29.73 23.33 -6.80
C THR A 15 28.74 22.49 -7.62
N ALA A 16 27.50 22.43 -7.16
CA ALA A 16 26.38 21.74 -7.79
C ALA A 16 25.67 22.63 -8.83
N GLU A 17 26.26 22.77 -10.03
CA GLU A 17 25.70 23.67 -11.07
C GLU A 17 24.82 22.96 -12.11
N THR A 18 25.11 21.71 -12.43
CA THR A 18 24.48 20.93 -13.50
C THR A 18 24.30 19.45 -13.13
N ARG A 19 23.52 18.69 -13.92
CA ARG A 19 23.37 17.22 -13.77
C ARG A 19 24.65 16.44 -14.06
N THR A 20 25.61 17.08 -14.73
CA THR A 20 26.97 16.60 -14.94
C THR A 20 27.96 17.30 -14.01
N SER A 21 27.45 17.96 -12.95
CA SER A 21 28.31 18.61 -11.96
C SER A 21 29.29 17.60 -11.41
N GLU A 22 30.45 18.11 -11.06
CA GLU A 22 31.54 17.30 -10.59
C GLU A 22 31.13 16.58 -9.29
N VAL A 23 30.35 17.20 -8.39
CA VAL A 23 29.80 16.59 -7.16
C VAL A 23 28.64 15.59 -7.37
N ALA A 24 28.73 14.73 -8.39
CA ALA A 24 27.64 13.83 -8.80
C ALA A 24 27.30 12.72 -7.79
N THR A 25 28.21 12.36 -6.89
CA THR A 25 28.04 11.23 -5.96
C THR A 25 27.98 11.67 -4.50
N ALA A 26 27.36 10.85 -3.64
CA ALA A 26 27.35 11.09 -2.20
C ALA A 26 28.79 11.06 -1.63
N LEU A 27 29.67 10.24 -2.19
CA LEU A 27 31.08 10.19 -1.78
C LEU A 27 31.84 11.46 -2.19
N ALA A 28 31.59 12.00 -3.39
CA ALA A 28 32.12 13.30 -3.79
C ALA A 28 31.60 14.44 -2.89
N THR A 29 30.33 14.37 -2.48
CA THR A 29 29.74 15.32 -1.51
C THR A 29 30.49 15.23 -0.18
N LEU A 30 30.70 14.02 0.36
CA LEU A 30 31.47 13.83 1.59
C LEU A 30 32.92 14.32 1.43
N ALA A 31 33.54 14.12 0.27
CA ALA A 31 34.90 14.62 0.02
C ALA A 31 34.97 16.15 0.18
N CYS A 32 33.99 16.89 -0.35
CA CYS A 32 33.87 18.35 -0.19
C CYS A 32 33.60 18.81 1.25
N LEU A 33 32.88 18.00 2.02
CA LEU A 33 32.54 18.30 3.41
C LEU A 33 33.66 17.97 4.39
N CYS A 34 34.58 17.07 4.02
CA CYS A 34 35.50 16.44 4.96
C CYS A 34 36.98 16.67 4.68
N ASN A 35 37.38 16.92 3.43
CA ASN A 35 38.79 17.15 3.10
C ASN A 35 39.22 18.58 3.42
N LYS A 36 40.47 18.74 3.85
CA LYS A 36 41.11 20.04 4.05
C LYS A 36 41.76 20.54 2.76
N GLY A 37 41.78 21.86 2.59
CA GLY A 37 42.62 22.56 1.60
C GLY A 37 43.96 23.00 2.19
N THR A 38 44.76 23.74 1.41
CA THR A 38 46.14 24.17 1.76
C THR A 38 46.22 25.04 3.02
N ASN A 39 45.22 25.89 3.26
CA ASN A 39 45.10 26.72 4.46
C ASN A 39 44.05 26.13 5.41
N ALA A 40 44.29 24.89 5.82
CA ALA A 40 43.28 24.00 6.42
C ALA A 40 42.50 24.63 7.58
N VAL A 41 41.20 24.31 7.62
CA VAL A 41 40.41 24.33 8.85
C VAL A 41 41.03 23.41 9.91
N ASP A 42 40.82 23.71 11.19
CA ASP A 42 41.32 22.88 12.29
C ASP A 42 40.82 21.43 12.16
N SER A 43 41.77 20.50 12.24
CA SER A 43 41.55 19.07 11.98
C SER A 43 41.04 18.32 13.22
N PRO A 44 40.13 17.33 13.09
CA PRO A 44 39.44 16.90 11.87
C PRO A 44 38.03 17.49 11.69
N VAL A 45 37.59 17.66 10.44
CA VAL A 45 36.29 18.25 10.09
C VAL A 45 35.14 17.24 10.24
N CYS A 46 35.30 16.04 9.65
CA CYS A 46 34.32 14.96 9.76
C CYS A 46 34.82 13.81 10.64
N SER A 47 36.03 13.33 10.36
CA SER A 47 36.67 12.23 11.09
C SER A 47 38.18 12.30 10.93
N LYS A 48 38.94 11.77 11.91
CA LYS A 48 40.41 11.78 11.85
C LYS A 48 40.98 11.13 10.59
N GLY A 49 40.34 10.06 10.11
CA GLY A 49 40.75 9.35 8.91
C GLY A 49 40.34 10.05 7.61
N GLY A 50 39.28 10.87 7.63
CA GLY A 50 38.75 11.54 6.44
C GLY A 50 39.42 12.87 6.09
N ASN A 51 40.42 13.29 6.86
CA ASN A 51 41.01 14.63 6.75
C ASN A 51 42.05 14.77 5.63
N GLY A 52 42.39 13.68 4.95
CA GLY A 52 43.46 13.61 3.96
C GLY A 52 44.86 13.73 4.57
N ALA A 53 45.81 12.96 4.04
CA ALA A 53 47.22 13.11 4.42
C ALA A 53 47.75 14.46 3.91
N ASN A 54 47.42 14.78 2.67
CA ASN A 54 47.82 16.01 1.98
C ASN A 54 46.65 16.99 1.87
N ALA A 55 46.97 18.26 1.66
CA ALA A 55 45.96 19.27 1.37
C ALA A 55 45.44 19.12 -0.07
N TRP A 56 44.13 19.27 -0.26
CA TRP A 56 43.53 19.31 -1.59
C TRP A 56 43.79 20.67 -2.24
N GLU A 57 44.88 20.78 -3.02
CA GLU A 57 45.31 22.05 -3.63
C GLU A 57 44.68 22.27 -5.00
N GLY A 58 43.78 23.24 -5.12
CA GLY A 58 43.09 23.50 -6.39
C GLY A 58 43.89 24.15 -7.51
N SER A 59 45.19 24.42 -7.33
CA SER A 59 46.03 25.16 -8.29
C SER A 59 46.99 24.27 -9.11
N THR A 60 47.13 22.98 -8.80
CA THR A 60 48.14 22.10 -9.40
C THR A 60 47.56 21.04 -10.35
N GLY A 61 46.28 21.13 -10.71
CA GLY A 61 45.58 20.12 -11.51
C GLY A 61 45.19 18.87 -10.69
N VAL A 62 44.86 17.77 -11.36
CA VAL A 62 44.32 16.53 -10.74
C VAL A 62 45.22 15.86 -9.70
N GLY A 63 46.51 16.23 -9.61
CA GLY A 63 47.51 15.56 -8.77
C GLY A 63 47.31 15.70 -7.26
N THR A 64 46.40 16.57 -6.83
CA THR A 64 46.10 16.86 -5.43
C THR A 64 44.66 16.51 -5.04
N ASN A 65 43.92 15.85 -5.93
CA ASN A 65 42.61 15.31 -5.59
C ASN A 65 42.71 14.31 -4.44
N PRO A 66 41.65 14.19 -3.61
CA PRO A 66 41.55 13.11 -2.64
C PRO A 66 41.75 11.77 -3.34
N THR A 67 42.71 11.01 -2.84
CA THR A 67 43.04 9.67 -3.32
C THR A 67 41.90 8.70 -3.04
N ASP A 68 41.85 7.58 -3.76
CA ASP A 68 40.85 6.53 -3.51
C ASP A 68 40.91 5.99 -2.07
N GLU A 69 42.09 5.97 -1.46
CA GLU A 69 42.28 5.56 -0.05
C GLU A 69 41.71 6.57 0.94
N GLU A 70 41.89 7.87 0.70
CA GLU A 70 41.29 8.93 1.51
C GLU A 70 39.76 8.90 1.39
N LEU A 71 39.23 8.75 0.19
CA LEU A 71 37.78 8.60 -0.04
C LEU A 71 37.22 7.36 0.63
N LYS A 72 37.92 6.23 0.54
CA LYS A 72 37.54 5.00 1.23
C LYS A 72 37.50 5.23 2.74
N THR A 73 38.49 5.90 3.30
CA THR A 73 38.53 6.21 4.74
C THR A 73 37.37 7.11 5.16
N ILE A 74 37.01 8.10 4.34
CA ILE A 74 35.80 8.92 4.55
C ILE A 74 34.55 8.03 4.55
N ALA A 75 34.40 7.15 3.56
CA ALA A 75 33.26 6.25 3.47
C ALA A 75 33.17 5.29 4.68
N GLU A 76 34.29 4.74 5.12
CA GLU A 76 34.38 3.83 6.27
C GLU A 76 34.14 4.53 7.62
N SER A 77 34.29 5.86 7.68
CA SER A 77 33.92 6.63 8.86
C SER A 77 32.40 6.73 9.07
N CYS A 78 31.60 6.41 8.03
CA CYS A 78 30.15 6.36 8.15
C CYS A 78 29.70 5.10 8.90
N PRO A 79 28.70 5.19 9.78
CA PRO A 79 28.18 4.01 10.48
C PRO A 79 27.55 3.01 9.49
N VAL A 80 27.89 1.74 9.64
CA VAL A 80 27.30 0.67 8.82
C VAL A 80 25.85 0.45 9.24
N VAL A 81 24.92 0.74 8.34
CA VAL A 81 23.51 0.42 8.53
C VAL A 81 23.29 -1.06 8.17
N LYS A 82 23.18 -1.93 9.19
CA LYS A 82 22.88 -3.36 9.01
C LYS A 82 21.40 -3.63 9.22
N GLY A 83 20.80 -4.41 8.31
CA GLY A 83 19.49 -5.04 8.50
C GLY A 83 18.31 -4.07 8.38
N GLY A 84 17.64 -4.09 7.23
CA GLY A 84 16.38 -3.38 7.02
C GLY A 84 15.95 -3.44 5.57
N LYS A 85 14.65 -3.58 5.31
CA LYS A 85 14.12 -3.35 3.96
C LYS A 85 14.17 -1.86 3.69
N ILE A 86 14.79 -1.47 2.58
CA ILE A 86 14.71 -0.09 2.09
C ILE A 86 13.26 0.11 1.64
N THR A 87 12.57 1.06 2.26
CA THR A 87 11.18 1.44 1.92
C THR A 87 11.15 2.86 1.39
N HIS A 88 10.10 3.20 0.64
CA HIS A 88 9.93 4.57 0.14
C HIS A 88 9.97 5.59 1.28
N ARG A 89 9.33 5.28 2.42
CA ARG A 89 9.25 6.16 3.58
C ARG A 89 10.62 6.38 4.22
N GLU A 90 11.38 5.31 4.41
CA GLU A 90 12.71 5.39 5.01
C GLU A 90 13.66 6.19 4.13
N LEU A 91 13.68 5.88 2.84
CA LEU A 91 14.57 6.56 1.90
C LEU A 91 14.19 8.04 1.75
N SER A 92 12.89 8.36 1.67
CA SER A 92 12.41 9.74 1.60
C SER A 92 12.83 10.56 2.82
N ARG A 93 12.76 10.00 4.02
CA ARG A 93 13.19 10.67 5.25
C ARG A 93 14.68 10.98 5.24
N ARG A 94 15.51 10.07 4.73
CA ARG A 94 16.96 10.27 4.66
C ARG A 94 17.34 11.36 3.66
N VAL A 95 16.73 11.36 2.48
CA VAL A 95 16.93 12.42 1.48
C VAL A 95 16.51 13.77 2.06
N GLU A 96 15.33 13.84 2.69
CA GLU A 96 14.83 15.06 3.33
C GLU A 96 15.73 15.53 4.47
N ALA A 97 16.24 14.62 5.30
CA ALA A 97 17.14 14.95 6.39
C ALA A 97 18.42 15.62 5.88
N VAL A 98 19.01 15.13 4.79
CA VAL A 98 20.22 15.74 4.22
C VAL A 98 19.91 17.08 3.56
N THR A 99 18.82 17.18 2.79
CA THR A 99 18.51 18.43 2.08
C THR A 99 18.11 19.57 3.02
N LYS A 100 17.57 19.25 4.21
CA LYS A 100 17.30 20.24 5.27
C LYS A 100 18.54 20.80 5.96
N LEU A 101 19.71 20.16 5.80
CA LEU A 101 20.98 20.69 6.30
C LEU A 101 21.55 21.79 5.40
N ILE A 102 20.95 22.01 4.23
CA ILE A 102 21.35 23.09 3.33
C ILE A 102 20.86 24.41 3.91
N HIS A 103 21.79 25.27 4.27
CA HIS A 103 21.49 26.64 4.69
C HIS A 103 21.67 27.61 3.51
N ILE A 104 21.05 28.78 3.60
CA ILE A 104 21.10 29.78 2.54
C ILE A 104 21.96 30.94 3.02
N GLU A 105 22.95 31.30 2.20
CA GLU A 105 23.66 32.56 2.33
C GLU A 105 23.61 33.32 1.01
N SER A 106 23.19 34.58 1.07
CA SER A 106 22.89 35.40 -0.10
C SER A 106 21.90 34.69 -1.04
N SER A 107 22.26 34.42 -2.29
CA SER A 107 21.44 33.71 -3.27
C SER A 107 21.74 32.21 -3.37
N HIS A 108 22.71 31.70 -2.60
CA HIS A 108 23.23 30.35 -2.74
C HIS A 108 22.87 29.48 -1.54
N GLY A 109 22.78 28.18 -1.78
CA GLY A 109 22.62 27.18 -0.73
C GLY A 109 23.96 26.53 -0.43
N TYR A 110 24.19 26.13 0.81
CA TYR A 110 25.42 25.47 1.24
C TYR A 110 25.09 24.29 2.13
N LEU A 111 25.60 23.11 1.77
CA LEU A 111 25.68 21.98 2.68
C LEU A 111 27.07 22.01 3.33
N GLY A 112 27.15 21.99 4.65
CA GLY A 112 28.41 22.13 5.38
C GLY A 112 28.72 23.57 5.80
N ALA A 113 29.92 23.79 6.34
CA ALA A 113 30.32 25.09 6.86
C ALA A 113 30.86 25.98 5.73
N PHE A 114 30.19 27.09 5.49
CA PHE A 114 30.63 28.15 4.58
C PHE A 114 31.07 29.36 5.42
N VAL A 115 32.18 30.01 5.04
CA VAL A 115 32.76 31.14 5.81
C VAL A 115 32.87 32.42 4.99
N GLY A 116 33.17 32.32 3.69
CA GLY A 116 33.58 33.51 2.93
C GLY A 116 33.33 33.42 1.44
N SER A 117 34.29 32.89 0.68
CA SER A 117 34.28 32.97 -0.79
C SER A 117 33.70 31.72 -1.46
N ASP A 118 34.14 30.55 -1.03
CA ASP A 118 33.99 29.30 -1.79
C ASP A 118 34.06 28.06 -0.88
N CYS A 119 34.03 26.87 -1.48
CA CYS A 119 34.13 25.58 -0.80
C CYS A 119 35.46 24.89 -1.12
N ARG A 120 36.58 25.44 -0.64
CA ARG A 120 37.94 24.92 -0.88
C ARG A 120 38.57 24.18 0.29
N GLY A 121 37.84 24.03 1.39
CA GLY A 121 38.31 23.35 2.60
C GLY A 121 39.36 24.12 3.40
N SER A 122 39.44 25.44 3.23
CA SER A 122 40.35 26.31 3.99
C SER A 122 39.61 27.14 5.04
N SER A 123 40.29 27.65 6.05
CA SER A 123 39.68 28.43 7.15
C SER A 123 39.08 29.77 6.73
N GLY A 124 39.59 30.38 5.65
CA GLY A 124 39.01 31.58 5.03
C GLY A 124 37.91 31.27 3.99
N SER A 125 37.75 30.00 3.63
CA SER A 125 36.67 29.47 2.79
C SER A 125 35.82 28.52 3.61
N GLY A 126 35.06 27.64 2.97
CA GLY A 126 34.27 26.60 3.62
C GLY A 126 34.69 25.18 3.30
N VAL A 127 34.28 24.27 4.18
CA VAL A 127 34.17 22.82 3.94
C VAL A 127 32.70 22.53 3.62
N CYS A 128 32.35 22.73 2.36
CA CYS A 128 30.97 22.79 1.93
C CYS A 128 30.73 22.25 0.52
N VAL A 129 29.47 22.11 0.16
CA VAL A 129 29.02 22.02 -1.23
C VAL A 129 28.13 23.22 -1.52
N LYS A 130 28.44 23.95 -2.58
CA LYS A 130 27.69 25.13 -3.02
C LYS A 130 26.59 24.74 -4.00
N PHE A 131 25.39 25.29 -3.79
CA PHE A 131 24.23 25.15 -4.65
C PHE A 131 23.85 26.53 -5.22
N THR A 132 24.18 26.77 -6.48
CA THR A 132 23.96 28.07 -7.12
C THR A 132 22.46 28.38 -7.25
N ASN A 133 22.08 29.63 -6.96
CA ASN A 133 20.69 30.15 -7.00
C ASN A 133 19.66 29.31 -6.22
N PHE A 134 20.06 28.72 -5.08
CA PHE A 134 19.19 27.84 -4.30
C PHE A 134 17.98 28.55 -3.68
N ASN A 135 18.14 29.82 -3.28
CA ASN A 135 17.07 30.58 -2.61
C ASN A 135 15.80 30.76 -3.46
N THR A 136 15.93 30.69 -4.78
CA THR A 136 14.83 30.88 -5.75
C THR A 136 14.40 29.60 -6.42
N ASN A 137 15.26 28.57 -6.44
CA ASN A 137 15.06 27.35 -7.25
C ASN A 137 15.48 26.05 -6.55
N ALA A 138 15.37 25.99 -5.22
CA ALA A 138 15.86 24.87 -4.39
C ALA A 138 15.55 23.47 -4.95
N VAL A 139 14.29 23.21 -5.31
CA VAL A 139 13.86 21.90 -5.86
C VAL A 139 14.61 21.58 -7.16
N GLN A 140 14.65 22.52 -8.09
CA GLN A 140 15.32 22.31 -9.37
C GLN A 140 16.84 22.16 -9.21
N THR A 141 17.45 22.92 -8.29
CA THR A 141 18.88 22.83 -8.00
C THR A 141 19.24 21.49 -7.36
N LEU A 142 18.44 20.96 -6.43
CA LEU A 142 18.63 19.62 -5.87
C LEU A 142 18.54 18.53 -6.93
N GLN A 143 17.61 18.66 -7.88
CA GLN A 143 17.44 17.72 -9.00
C GLN A 143 18.61 17.76 -9.99
N LYS A 144 19.54 18.72 -9.87
CA LYS A 144 20.80 18.73 -10.62
C LYS A 144 21.89 17.89 -9.96
N VAL A 145 21.76 17.52 -8.69
CA VAL A 145 22.73 16.63 -8.04
C VAL A 145 22.32 15.19 -8.31
N LYS A 146 23.13 14.47 -9.10
CA LYS A 146 22.77 13.14 -9.61
C LYS A 146 22.36 12.17 -8.51
N TRP A 147 23.11 12.06 -7.42
CA TRP A 147 22.75 11.15 -6.33
C TRP A 147 21.44 11.55 -5.63
N VAL A 148 21.13 12.84 -5.49
CA VAL A 148 19.86 13.30 -4.91
C VAL A 148 18.69 12.97 -5.84
N HIS A 149 18.88 13.22 -7.14
CA HIS A 149 17.93 12.85 -8.18
C HIS A 149 17.63 11.34 -8.17
N ASP A 150 18.67 10.51 -8.27
CA ASP A 150 18.53 9.06 -8.34
C ASP A 150 17.85 8.48 -7.10
N LEU A 151 18.16 8.99 -5.90
CA LEU A 151 17.49 8.57 -4.67
C LEU A 151 16.02 9.03 -4.63
N THR A 152 15.71 10.21 -5.17
CA THR A 152 14.32 10.71 -5.26
C THR A 152 13.50 9.86 -6.22
N ASP A 153 14.06 9.49 -7.37
CA ASP A 153 13.43 8.58 -8.34
C ASP A 153 13.23 7.18 -7.75
N LEU A 154 14.20 6.69 -6.99
CA LEU A 154 14.07 5.43 -6.27
C LEU A 154 12.96 5.48 -5.21
N VAL A 155 12.78 6.61 -4.51
CA VAL A 155 11.64 6.80 -3.58
C VAL A 155 10.31 6.67 -4.31
N ALA A 156 10.16 7.32 -5.47
CA ALA A 156 8.94 7.24 -6.27
C ALA A 156 8.67 5.80 -6.74
N THR A 157 9.73 5.11 -7.20
CA THR A 157 9.66 3.72 -7.65
C THR A 157 9.27 2.76 -6.53
N LEU A 158 9.90 2.89 -5.36
CA LEU A 158 9.57 2.06 -4.19
C LEU A 158 8.12 2.27 -3.74
N LYS A 159 7.61 3.52 -3.78
CA LYS A 159 6.22 3.81 -3.43
C LYS A 159 5.24 3.09 -4.35
N ASP A 160 5.50 3.09 -5.66
CA ASP A 160 4.68 2.38 -6.64
C ASP A 160 4.71 0.85 -6.42
N VAL A 161 5.90 0.27 -6.24
CA VAL A 161 6.07 -1.16 -5.98
C VAL A 161 5.36 -1.58 -4.68
N GLU A 162 5.50 -0.79 -3.61
CA GLU A 162 4.84 -1.07 -2.33
C GLU A 162 3.30 -1.02 -2.46
N ASN A 163 2.76 -0.02 -3.16
CA ASN A 163 1.32 0.09 -3.41
C ASN A 163 0.78 -1.10 -4.22
N LYS A 164 1.50 -1.50 -5.29
CA LYS A 164 1.14 -2.65 -6.12
C LYS A 164 1.16 -3.95 -5.32
N LYS A 165 2.14 -4.12 -4.44
CA LYS A 165 2.21 -5.27 -3.55
C LYS A 165 1.00 -5.33 -2.61
N THR A 166 0.64 -4.23 -1.97
CA THR A 166 -0.54 -4.18 -1.09
C THR A 166 -1.83 -4.49 -1.86
N ALA A 167 -1.99 -3.98 -3.08
CA ALA A 167 -3.14 -4.30 -3.92
C ALA A 167 -3.20 -5.79 -4.28
N ALA A 168 -2.06 -6.39 -4.65
CA ALA A 168 -1.98 -7.82 -4.97
C ALA A 168 -2.31 -8.71 -3.75
N GLU A 169 -1.84 -8.34 -2.56
CA GLU A 169 -2.17 -9.04 -1.31
C GLU A 169 -3.69 -9.00 -1.03
N HIS A 170 -4.33 -7.85 -1.24
CA HIS A 170 -5.77 -7.71 -1.09
C HIS A 170 -6.57 -8.55 -2.10
N ILE A 171 -6.14 -8.58 -3.37
CA ILE A 171 -6.74 -9.43 -4.41
C ILE A 171 -6.60 -10.92 -4.04
N LEU A 172 -5.43 -11.33 -3.54
CA LEU A 172 -5.20 -12.72 -3.13
C LEU A 172 -6.15 -13.14 -1.99
N ILE A 173 -6.40 -12.25 -1.03
CA ILE A 173 -7.37 -12.48 0.04
C ILE A 173 -8.78 -12.68 -0.54
N GLN A 174 -9.20 -11.86 -1.49
CA GLN A 174 -10.51 -12.00 -2.14
C GLN A 174 -10.64 -13.30 -2.93
N ILE A 175 -9.60 -13.70 -3.67
CA ILE A 175 -9.59 -14.97 -4.41
C ILE A 175 -9.75 -16.16 -3.46
N LYS A 176 -9.04 -16.16 -2.34
CA LYS A 176 -9.15 -17.23 -1.32
C LYS A 176 -10.56 -17.28 -0.72
N ALA A 177 -11.12 -16.14 -0.33
CA ALA A 177 -12.46 -16.07 0.21
C ALA A 177 -13.53 -16.52 -0.81
N ALA A 178 -13.37 -16.18 -2.09
CA ALA A 178 -14.25 -16.63 -3.15
C ALA A 178 -14.18 -18.15 -3.35
N ALA A 179 -12.97 -18.73 -3.34
CA ALA A 179 -12.77 -20.16 -3.44
C ALA A 179 -13.39 -20.92 -2.25
N GLU A 180 -13.23 -20.41 -1.03
CA GLU A 180 -13.86 -20.99 0.17
C GLU A 180 -15.38 -20.95 0.11
N LYS A 181 -15.95 -19.82 -0.32
CA LYS A 181 -17.40 -19.67 -0.51
C LYS A 181 -17.94 -20.64 -1.55
N GLU A 182 -17.24 -20.83 -2.66
CA GLU A 182 -17.67 -21.76 -3.69
C GLU A 182 -17.56 -23.22 -3.23
N ASN A 183 -16.47 -23.58 -2.55
CA ASN A 183 -16.34 -24.90 -1.93
C ASN A 183 -17.47 -25.19 -0.92
N ALA A 184 -17.88 -24.20 -0.13
CA ALA A 184 -19.02 -24.33 0.78
C ALA A 184 -20.35 -24.56 0.03
N ARG A 185 -20.56 -23.85 -1.08
CA ARG A 185 -21.75 -24.04 -1.95
C ARG A 185 -21.79 -25.44 -2.55
N ILE A 186 -20.67 -25.95 -3.07
CA ILE A 186 -20.57 -27.30 -3.62
C ILE A 186 -20.90 -28.34 -2.54
N LYS A 187 -20.33 -28.21 -1.33
CA LYS A 187 -20.62 -29.12 -0.20
C LYS A 187 -22.10 -29.10 0.19
N HIS A 188 -22.69 -27.90 0.28
CA HIS A 188 -24.11 -27.76 0.60
C HIS A 188 -25.02 -28.39 -0.47
N ALA A 189 -24.70 -28.16 -1.75
CA ALA A 189 -25.44 -28.78 -2.86
C ALA A 189 -25.34 -30.31 -2.83
N ALA A 190 -24.15 -30.86 -2.58
CA ALA A 190 -23.94 -32.31 -2.45
C ALA A 190 -24.75 -32.90 -1.27
N ALA A 191 -24.72 -32.27 -0.10
CA ALA A 191 -25.52 -32.70 1.05
C ALA A 191 -27.03 -32.64 0.76
N SER A 192 -27.48 -31.59 0.08
CA SER A 192 -28.89 -31.44 -0.32
C SER A 192 -29.31 -32.53 -1.32
N ALA A 193 -28.46 -32.86 -2.29
CA ALA A 193 -28.72 -33.93 -3.25
C ALA A 193 -28.80 -35.32 -2.58
N GLN A 194 -27.90 -35.60 -1.61
CA GLN A 194 -27.94 -36.84 -0.84
C GLN A 194 -29.25 -36.97 -0.03
N ALA A 195 -29.72 -35.89 0.60
CA ALA A 195 -30.99 -35.90 1.32
C ALA A 195 -32.18 -36.22 0.40
N ILE A 196 -32.19 -35.71 -0.84
CA ILE A 196 -33.24 -36.03 -1.82
C ILE A 196 -33.17 -37.52 -2.23
N SER A 197 -31.98 -38.08 -2.45
CA SER A 197 -31.85 -39.51 -2.78
C SER A 197 -32.27 -40.43 -1.63
N ILE A 198 -32.05 -40.07 -0.37
CA ILE A 198 -32.55 -40.85 0.78
C ILE A 198 -34.08 -40.85 0.80
N HIS A 199 -34.73 -39.72 0.46
CA HIS A 199 -36.19 -39.65 0.33
C HIS A 199 -36.75 -40.37 -0.90
N GLN A 200 -35.93 -40.69 -1.91
CA GLN A 200 -36.33 -41.47 -3.09
C GLN A 200 -35.98 -42.97 -3.00
N GLY A 201 -35.00 -43.35 -2.16
CA GLY A 201 -34.66 -44.74 -1.86
C GLY A 201 -35.58 -45.40 -0.83
N GLN A 202 -36.43 -44.61 -0.18
CA GLN A 202 -37.63 -45.12 0.47
C GLN A 202 -38.70 -45.25 -0.62
N GLU A 203 -38.74 -46.43 -1.24
CA GLU A 203 -39.94 -46.89 -1.94
C GLU A 203 -41.17 -46.45 -1.12
N PRO A 204 -42.20 -45.85 -1.73
CA PRO A 204 -43.41 -45.55 -0.99
C PRO A 204 -43.93 -46.87 -0.45
N SER A 205 -43.70 -47.15 0.85
CA SER A 205 -44.46 -48.16 1.56
C SER A 205 -45.89 -47.81 1.26
N GLN A 206 -46.51 -48.70 0.49
CA GLN A 206 -47.74 -48.51 -0.25
C GLN A 206 -48.60 -47.47 0.44
N ALA A 207 -48.71 -46.30 -0.20
CA ALA A 207 -49.75 -45.36 0.15
C ALA A 207 -51.06 -46.13 0.03
N LYS A 208 -51.60 -46.56 1.18
CA LYS A 208 -52.98 -46.98 1.27
C LYS A 208 -53.82 -45.85 0.65
N PRO A 209 -54.88 -46.18 -0.09
CA PRO A 209 -55.64 -45.20 -0.86
C PRO A 209 -56.02 -44.02 0.01
N VAL A 210 -55.93 -42.82 -0.57
CA VAL A 210 -56.44 -41.57 -0.02
C VAL A 210 -57.86 -41.79 0.48
N GLU A 211 -58.04 -41.92 1.79
CA GLU A 211 -59.34 -41.87 2.42
C GLU A 211 -59.70 -40.40 2.65
N GLU A 212 -60.10 -39.75 1.56
CA GLU A 212 -60.79 -38.48 1.63
C GLU A 212 -62.24 -38.76 2.05
N GLN A 213 -62.51 -38.84 3.36
CA GLN A 213 -63.82 -38.54 3.96
C GLN A 213 -63.79 -38.70 5.50
N ASN A 214 -64.72 -38.02 6.17
CA ASN A 214 -65.07 -38.16 7.60
C ASN A 214 -64.41 -37.18 8.61
N LYS A 215 -64.51 -35.88 8.35
CA LYS A 215 -64.46 -34.86 9.44
C LYS A 215 -65.80 -34.60 10.12
N CYS A 216 -66.93 -35.08 9.61
CA CYS A 216 -68.21 -35.10 10.33
C CYS A 216 -68.51 -36.57 10.68
N LYS A 217 -68.45 -36.93 11.97
CA LYS A 217 -68.84 -38.29 12.43
C LYS A 217 -70.38 -38.40 12.44
N PRO A 218 -70.99 -39.44 11.84
CA PRO A 218 -72.44 -39.62 11.87
C PRO A 218 -72.85 -40.26 13.20
N LYS A 219 -73.37 -39.46 14.14
CA LYS A 219 -74.31 -39.81 15.23
C LYS A 219 -74.18 -38.80 16.37
N LYS A 220 -74.95 -37.72 16.36
CA LYS A 220 -75.34 -36.98 17.57
C LYS A 220 -76.76 -36.44 17.41
N THR A 221 -77.56 -36.54 18.47
CA THR A 221 -79.03 -36.48 18.46
C THR A 221 -79.62 -35.16 18.94
N THR A 222 -78.81 -34.13 19.17
CA THR A 222 -79.24 -32.84 19.75
C THR A 222 -78.55 -31.65 19.08
N ALA A 223 -79.25 -30.51 18.98
CA ALA A 223 -78.80 -29.31 18.26
C ALA A 223 -77.55 -28.64 18.87
N GLU A 224 -77.33 -28.80 20.18
CA GLU A 224 -76.26 -28.14 20.93
C GLU A 224 -74.86 -28.78 20.76
N GLU A 225 -74.75 -29.93 20.09
CA GLU A 225 -73.46 -30.62 19.87
C GLU A 225 -72.93 -30.53 18.42
N CYS A 226 -73.54 -29.69 17.56
CA CYS A 226 -73.09 -29.52 16.17
C CYS A 226 -71.88 -28.56 16.09
N PRO A 227 -70.70 -29.00 15.61
CA PRO A 227 -69.53 -28.13 15.48
C PRO A 227 -69.70 -27.16 14.29
N GLU A 228 -70.31 -26.00 14.54
CA GLU A 228 -70.18 -24.86 13.63
C GLU A 228 -68.72 -24.39 13.63
N PRO A 229 -68.06 -24.20 12.46
CA PRO A 229 -68.65 -23.68 11.21
C PRO A 229 -68.54 -24.62 9.98
N HIS A 230 -68.17 -25.90 10.14
CA HIS A 230 -67.81 -26.79 9.02
C HIS A 230 -68.82 -27.92 8.68
N CYS A 231 -69.77 -28.21 9.55
CA CYS A 231 -70.85 -29.19 9.29
C CYS A 231 -72.22 -28.49 9.34
N ASP A 232 -73.17 -28.99 8.55
CA ASP A 232 -74.58 -28.61 8.46
C ASP A 232 -75.38 -29.81 8.98
N CYS A 233 -76.10 -29.63 10.09
CA CYS A 233 -76.73 -30.72 10.86
C CYS A 233 -78.26 -30.68 10.71
N ASP A 234 -78.88 -31.75 10.23
CA ASP A 234 -80.34 -31.92 10.20
C ASP A 234 -80.79 -32.73 11.43
N VAL A 235 -81.32 -32.03 12.44
CA VAL A 235 -81.76 -32.62 13.72
C VAL A 235 -82.99 -33.52 13.57
N THR A 236 -83.81 -33.35 12.52
CA THR A 236 -84.98 -34.20 12.28
C THR A 236 -84.59 -35.55 11.71
N LYS A 237 -83.51 -35.59 10.91
CA LYS A 237 -82.98 -36.81 10.28
C LYS A 237 -81.79 -37.42 11.01
N LYS A 238 -81.28 -36.74 12.06
CA LYS A 238 -80.09 -37.16 12.84
C LYS A 238 -78.84 -37.34 11.98
N GLU A 239 -78.68 -36.48 10.97
CA GLU A 239 -77.57 -36.54 10.01
C GLU A 239 -76.80 -35.22 9.96
N CYS A 240 -75.47 -35.31 9.83
CA CYS A 240 -74.59 -34.15 9.66
C CYS A 240 -73.81 -34.28 8.35
N LYS A 241 -73.83 -33.23 7.52
CA LYS A 241 -73.10 -33.18 6.23
C LYS A 241 -72.14 -31.99 6.22
N SER A 242 -71.10 -32.03 5.39
CA SER A 242 -70.17 -30.90 5.26
C SER A 242 -70.88 -29.66 4.68
N SER A 243 -70.68 -28.48 5.25
CA SER A 243 -71.41 -27.28 4.79
C SER A 243 -70.97 -26.82 3.39
N SER A 244 -71.95 -26.51 2.53
CA SER A 244 -71.72 -26.08 1.15
C SER A 244 -71.31 -24.61 1.01
N ARG A 245 -71.44 -23.81 2.08
CA ARG A 245 -71.09 -22.37 2.09
C ARG A 245 -69.60 -22.11 1.82
N ASN A 246 -68.72 -23.04 2.18
CA ASN A 246 -67.27 -22.93 1.92
C ASN A 246 -66.89 -23.12 0.43
N ARG A 247 -67.77 -23.69 -0.41
CA ARG A 247 -67.52 -23.87 -1.86
C ARG A 247 -67.63 -22.55 -2.63
N LYS A 248 -68.51 -21.64 -2.22
CA LYS A 248 -68.72 -20.33 -2.89
C LYS A 248 -67.61 -19.31 -2.57
N TYR A 249 -67.05 -19.32 -1.35
CA TYR A 249 -65.93 -18.45 -0.96
C TYR A 249 -64.62 -18.83 -1.69
N ARG A 250 -64.36 -20.14 -1.81
CA ARG A 250 -63.19 -20.69 -2.53
C ARG A 250 -63.22 -20.41 -4.03
N ASN A 251 -64.40 -20.38 -4.66
CA ASN A 251 -64.56 -20.04 -6.09
C ASN A 251 -64.52 -18.52 -6.38
N ARG A 252 -64.90 -17.65 -5.43
CA ARG A 252 -64.75 -16.19 -5.57
C ARG A 252 -63.29 -15.74 -5.53
N ASN A 253 -62.48 -16.30 -4.64
CA ASN A 253 -61.06 -15.96 -4.54
C ASN A 253 -60.21 -16.50 -5.70
N ARG A 254 -60.60 -17.63 -6.32
CA ARG A 254 -59.92 -18.18 -7.51
C ARG A 254 -60.17 -17.38 -8.80
N ARG A 255 -61.28 -16.65 -8.89
CA ARG A 255 -61.60 -15.77 -10.04
C ARG A 255 -60.94 -14.40 -9.94
N ARG A 256 -60.75 -13.86 -8.73
CA ARG A 256 -60.04 -12.57 -8.51
C ARG A 256 -58.53 -12.66 -8.75
N SER A 257 -57.89 -13.80 -8.51
CA SER A 257 -56.45 -13.99 -8.72
C SER A 257 -56.04 -14.27 -10.18
N ARG A 258 -56.98 -14.51 -11.10
CA ARG A 258 -56.71 -14.70 -12.54
C ARG A 258 -56.90 -13.43 -13.39
N GLY A 259 -57.41 -12.33 -12.83
CA GLY A 259 -57.69 -11.08 -13.56
C GLY A 259 -56.79 -9.89 -13.19
N ARG A 260 -55.63 -10.11 -12.56
CA ARG A 260 -54.70 -9.04 -12.12
C ARG A 260 -53.25 -9.28 -12.51
N LEU A 261 -53.04 -9.97 -13.63
CA LEU A 261 -51.78 -10.16 -14.34
C LEU A 261 -52.08 -10.08 -15.86
N GLN A 262 -52.51 -8.89 -16.31
CA GLN A 262 -52.24 -8.30 -17.62
C GLN A 262 -51.96 -6.81 -17.35
#